data_AF-A0A0L7QZ10-F1
#
_entry.id   AF-A0A0L7QZ10-F1
#
_cell.length_a   1.000
_cell.length_b   1.000
_cell.length_c   1.000
_cell.angle_alpha   90.00
_cell.angle_beta   90.00
_cell.angle_gamma   90.00
#
_symmetry.space_group_name_H-M   'P 1'
#
loop_
_entity.id
_entity.type
_entity.pdbx_description
1 polymer ?
#
loop_
_entity_poly.entity_id
_entity_poly.type
_entity_poly.pdbx_seq_one_letter_code
_entity_poly.pdbx_strand_id
1 'polypeptide(L)'
;MHKKLFAKQPSLVNRKGPILLHDNARPHVSQFTIRKIHEFGYETLKHPPYSPDLSPTDYHISITFCEKKVFRNKEDAVNTLVEFINSRTPGFYCNGIGTLAKRWKQCIESNGNYVD
;
A
#
# COMPACT_ATOMS: atom_id res chain seq x y z
N MET A 1 -9.74 -19.51 -2.69
CA MET A 1 -10.34 -18.68 -1.62
C MET A 1 -9.82 -19.12 -0.25
N HIS A 2 -9.28 -18.19 0.55
CA HIS A 2 -8.65 -18.48 1.85
C HIS A 2 -9.70 -18.80 2.92
N LYS A 3 -9.96 -20.10 3.18
CA LYS A 3 -10.92 -20.59 4.20
C LYS A 3 -10.71 -19.97 5.59
N LYS A 4 -9.46 -19.65 5.96
CA LYS A 4 -9.12 -18.97 7.24
C LYS A 4 -9.60 -17.52 7.31
N LEU A 5 -9.67 -16.82 6.18
CA LEU A 5 -10.15 -15.42 6.11
C LEU A 5 -11.68 -15.37 6.31
N PHE A 6 -12.41 -16.31 5.70
CA PHE A 6 -13.86 -16.47 5.84
C PHE A 6 -14.31 -16.63 7.30
N ALA A 7 -13.59 -17.44 8.08
CA ALA A 7 -13.93 -17.68 9.48
C ALA A 7 -13.61 -16.49 10.39
N LYS A 8 -12.58 -15.70 10.09
CA LYS A 8 -12.11 -14.60 10.96
C LYS A 8 -12.73 -13.25 10.63
N GLN A 9 -12.99 -12.97 9.34
CA GLN A 9 -13.55 -11.69 8.89
C GLN A 9 -14.55 -11.91 7.74
N PRO A 10 -15.76 -12.42 8.03
CA PRO A 10 -16.78 -12.72 7.01
C PRO A 10 -17.17 -11.49 6.18
N SER A 11 -17.13 -10.30 6.79
CA SER A 11 -17.44 -9.02 6.14
C SER A 11 -16.46 -8.64 5.02
N LEU A 12 -15.19 -9.00 5.14
CA LEU A 12 -14.20 -8.76 4.09
C LEU A 12 -14.37 -9.69 2.89
N VAL A 13 -14.94 -10.88 3.12
CA VAL A 13 -15.14 -11.86 2.05
C VAL A 13 -16.46 -11.63 1.30
N ASN A 14 -17.45 -11.03 1.96
CA ASN A 14 -18.73 -10.61 1.37
C ASN A 14 -18.70 -9.18 0.80
N ARG A 15 -17.52 -8.56 0.73
CA ARG A 15 -17.33 -7.19 0.28
C ARG A 15 -17.47 -7.09 -1.24
N LYS A 16 -18.16 -6.05 -1.73
CA LYS A 16 -18.47 -5.86 -3.17
C LYS A 16 -17.27 -5.51 -4.07
N GLY A 17 -16.11 -5.16 -3.51
CA GLY A 17 -14.91 -4.79 -4.27
C GLY A 17 -13.67 -4.73 -3.38
N PRO A 18 -12.48 -4.32 -3.88
CA PRO A 18 -11.24 -4.23 -3.09
C PRO A 18 -11.13 -2.92 -2.30
N ILE A 19 -10.34 -2.92 -1.21
CA ILE A 19 -9.99 -1.70 -0.44
C ILE A 19 -8.77 -1.06 -1.10
N LEU A 20 -8.85 0.22 -1.39
CA LEU A 20 -7.75 1.02 -1.91
C LEU A 20 -7.20 1.90 -0.80
N LEU A 21 -5.89 1.81 -0.55
CA LEU A 21 -5.13 2.74 0.26
C LEU A 21 -4.18 3.50 -0.66
N HIS A 22 -4.31 4.82 -0.71
CA HIS A 22 -3.43 5.71 -1.48
C HIS A 22 -3.29 7.05 -0.77
N ASP A 23 -2.28 7.83 -1.17
CA ASP A 23 -2.02 9.15 -0.61
C ASP A 23 -2.96 10.24 -1.15
N ASN A 24 -2.89 11.43 -0.57
CA ASN A 24 -3.76 12.56 -0.92
C ASN A 24 -3.19 13.43 -2.05
N ALA A 25 -2.33 12.90 -2.93
CA ALA A 25 -1.81 13.67 -4.06
C ALA A 25 -2.95 14.24 -4.92
N ARG A 26 -2.79 15.45 -5.45
CA ARG A 26 -3.84 16.17 -6.20
C ARG A 26 -4.51 15.33 -7.29
N PRO A 27 -3.79 14.53 -8.10
CA PRO A 27 -4.43 13.67 -9.10
C PRO A 27 -5.32 12.58 -8.48
N HIS A 28 -4.96 12.07 -7.31
CA HIS A 28 -5.65 10.96 -6.64
C HIS A 28 -6.96 11.39 -5.98
N VAL A 29 -7.03 12.64 -5.50
CA VAL A 29 -8.24 13.23 -4.89
C VAL A 29 -9.09 14.04 -5.87
N SER A 30 -8.75 14.02 -7.16
CA SER A 30 -9.55 14.71 -8.18
C SER A 30 -10.95 14.11 -8.28
N GLN A 31 -11.95 14.93 -8.63
CA GLN A 31 -13.33 14.46 -8.79
C GLN A 31 -13.43 13.34 -9.83
N PHE A 32 -12.62 13.40 -10.89
CA PHE A 32 -12.58 12.37 -11.92
C PHE A 32 -12.11 11.03 -11.34
N THR A 33 -11.00 11.02 -10.61
CA THR A 33 -10.44 9.82 -9.99
C THR A 33 -11.41 9.22 -8.97
N ILE A 34 -12.00 10.05 -8.09
CA ILE A 34 -12.97 9.59 -7.08
C ILE A 34 -14.19 8.93 -7.74
N ARG A 35 -14.74 9.53 -8.81
CA ARG A 35 -15.86 8.93 -9.56
C ARG A 35 -15.47 7.57 -10.15
N LYS A 36 -14.26 7.46 -10.72
CA LYS A 36 -13.78 6.21 -11.31
C LYS A 36 -13.57 5.11 -10.27
N ILE A 37 -13.01 5.43 -9.11
CA ILE A 37 -12.87 4.52 -7.97
C ILE A 37 -14.24 3.98 -7.53
N HIS A 38 -15.24 4.86 -7.44
CA HIS A 38 -16.61 4.48 -7.08
C HIS A 38 -17.27 3.59 -8.16
N GLU A 39 -17.12 3.92 -9.45
CA GLU A 39 -17.61 3.09 -10.57
C GLU A 39 -17.02 1.67 -10.54
N PHE A 40 -15.75 1.53 -10.14
CA PHE A 40 -15.13 0.22 -9.98
C PHE A 40 -15.55 -0.53 -8.70
N GLY A 41 -16.31 0.11 -7.81
CA GLY A 41 -16.77 -0.47 -6.55
C GLY A 41 -15.68 -0.55 -5.48
N TYR A 42 -14.66 0.31 -5.56
CA TYR A 42 -13.52 0.30 -4.63
C TYR A 42 -13.87 1.18 -3.42
N GLU A 43 -13.58 0.70 -2.22
CA GLU A 43 -13.65 1.56 -1.02
C GLU A 43 -12.29 2.17 -0.80
N THR A 44 -12.24 3.47 -0.53
CA THR A 44 -10.99 4.17 -0.23
C THR A 44 -10.80 4.27 1.28
N LEU A 45 -9.66 3.80 1.78
CA LEU A 45 -9.24 4.05 3.15
C LEU A 45 -8.77 5.50 3.31
N LYS A 46 -9.12 6.12 4.44
CA LYS A 46 -8.60 7.45 4.78
C LYS A 46 -7.10 7.36 5.02
N HIS A 47 -6.36 8.27 4.41
CA HIS A 47 -4.93 8.42 4.61
C HIS A 47 -4.62 9.84 5.11
N PRO A 48 -3.85 10.01 6.20
CA PRO A 48 -3.43 11.33 6.65
C PRO A 48 -2.42 11.97 5.69
N PRO A 49 -2.38 13.31 5.56
CA PRO A 49 -1.33 13.99 4.80
C PRO A 49 0.06 13.73 5.39
N TYR A 50 1.08 13.67 4.52
CA TYR A 50 2.50 13.55 4.91
C TYR A 50 2.84 12.31 5.76
N SER A 51 2.15 11.19 5.56
CA SER A 51 2.38 9.95 6.33
C SER A 51 2.87 8.77 5.48
N PRO A 52 4.06 8.88 4.85
CA PRO A 52 4.65 7.78 4.08
C PRO A 52 4.93 6.55 4.97
N ASP A 53 5.18 6.76 6.26
CA ASP A 53 5.31 5.74 7.29
C ASP A 53 4.03 4.92 7.52
N LEU A 54 2.88 5.36 6.99
CA LEU A 54 1.60 4.64 6.99
C LEU A 54 1.21 4.11 5.60
N SER A 55 2.11 4.20 4.62
CA SER A 55 1.92 3.71 3.26
C SER A 55 2.83 2.50 3.01
N PRO A 56 2.28 1.27 2.84
CA PRO A 56 3.08 0.08 2.58
C PRO A 56 3.95 0.19 1.32
N THR A 57 3.51 0.94 0.32
CA THR A 57 4.31 1.20 -0.88
C THR A 57 5.57 1.99 -0.55
N ASP A 58 5.48 2.95 0.37
CA ASP A 58 6.60 3.81 0.73
C ASP A 58 7.54 3.10 1.72
N TYR A 59 7.05 2.67 2.88
CA TYR A 59 7.90 2.13 3.94
C TYR A 59 8.44 0.71 3.66
N HIS A 60 7.82 -0.05 2.75
CA HIS A 60 8.21 -1.45 2.50
C HIS A 60 8.75 -1.65 1.09
N ILE A 61 7.98 -1.28 0.07
CA ILE A 61 8.38 -1.55 -1.33
C ILE A 61 9.48 -0.58 -1.78
N SER A 62 9.24 0.72 -1.63
CA SER A 62 10.13 1.77 -2.16
C SER A 62 11.46 1.81 -1.42
N ILE A 63 11.45 1.73 -0.09
CA ILE A 63 12.70 1.62 0.70
C ILE A 63 13.52 0.41 0.22
N THR A 64 12.92 -0.77 0.17
CA THR A 64 13.64 -2.00 -0.24
C THR A 64 14.13 -1.94 -1.69
N PHE A 65 13.40 -1.26 -2.59
CA PHE A 65 13.80 -1.15 -3.99
C PHE A 65 14.93 -0.14 -4.21
N CYS A 66 14.85 1.01 -3.55
CA CYS A 66 15.71 2.17 -3.78
C CYS A 66 17.05 2.11 -3.03
N GLU A 67 17.29 1.08 -2.21
CA GLU A 67 18.59 0.89 -1.54
C GLU A 67 19.75 0.83 -2.55
N LYS A 68 20.48 1.95 -2.65
CA LYS A 68 21.76 2.11 -3.37
C LYS A 68 21.74 1.68 -4.86
N LYS A 69 20.72 2.11 -5.61
CA LYS A 69 20.66 1.89 -7.07
C LYS A 69 20.92 3.18 -7.84
N VAL A 70 21.79 3.09 -8.85
CA VAL A 70 22.01 4.14 -9.87
C VAL A 70 21.65 3.52 -11.20
N PHE A 71 20.71 4.14 -11.92
CA PHE A 71 20.25 3.67 -13.22
C PHE A 71 20.91 4.47 -14.33
N ARG A 72 21.31 3.79 -15.41
CA ARG A 72 21.97 4.45 -16.56
C ARG A 72 20.97 5.16 -17.46
N ASN A 73 19.76 4.60 -17.57
CA ASN A 73 18.67 5.13 -18.38
C ASN A 73 17.33 4.59 -17.88
N LYS A 74 16.24 5.00 -18.54
CA LYS A 74 14.87 4.58 -18.19
C LYS A 74 14.65 3.08 -18.34
N GLU A 75 15.19 2.47 -19.39
CA GLU A 75 14.97 1.05 -19.69
C GLU A 75 15.62 0.16 -18.63
N ASP A 76 16.84 0.50 -18.22
CA ASP A 76 17.56 -0.11 -17.11
C ASP A 76 16.78 -0.02 -15.79
N ALA A 77 16.19 1.14 -15.49
CA ALA A 77 15.35 1.31 -14.31
C ALA A 77 14.08 0.44 -14.34
N VAL A 78 13.40 0.36 -15.49
CA VAL A 78 12.19 -0.45 -15.67
C VAL A 78 12.51 -1.93 -15.55
N ASN A 79 13.55 -2.42 -16.22
CA ASN A 79 13.97 -3.83 -16.16
C ASN A 79 14.34 -4.22 -14.74
N THR A 80 15.12 -3.38 -14.04
CA THR A 80 15.49 -3.62 -12.64
C THR A 80 14.27 -3.65 -11.71
N LEU A 81 13.26 -2.82 -11.96
CA LEU A 81 12.01 -2.83 -11.19
C LEU A 81 11.19 -4.11 -11.44
N VAL A 82 11.09 -4.55 -12.70
CA VAL A 82 10.39 -5.79 -13.06
C VAL A 82 11.07 -6.99 -12.43
N GLU A 83 12.39 -7.10 -12.53
CA GLU A 83 13.17 -8.15 -11.86
C GLU A 83 12.97 -8.13 -10.35
N PHE A 84 13.01 -6.94 -9.74
CA PHE A 84 12.75 -6.78 -8.31
C PHE A 84 11.37 -7.32 -7.93
N ILE A 85 10.31 -6.94 -8.65
CA ILE A 85 8.93 -7.38 -8.35
C ILE A 85 8.81 -8.89 -8.48
N ASN A 86 9.37 -9.45 -9.56
CA ASN A 86 9.33 -10.89 -9.86
C ASN A 86 10.15 -11.73 -8.87
N SER A 87 11.20 -11.16 -8.27
CA SER A 87 12.01 -11.84 -7.27
C SER A 87 11.37 -11.87 -5.88
N ARG A 88 10.28 -11.12 -5.63
CA ARG A 88 9.61 -11.09 -4.32
C ARG A 88 8.61 -12.23 -4.17
N THR A 89 8.69 -12.90 -3.03
CA THR A 89 7.73 -13.93 -2.67
C THR A 89 6.41 -13.31 -2.22
N PRO A 90 5.28 -14.05 -2.27
CA PRO A 90 4.02 -13.58 -1.67
C PRO A 90 4.18 -13.16 -0.19
N GLY A 91 5.07 -13.82 0.55
CA GLY A 91 5.40 -13.49 1.93
C GLY A 91 5.95 -12.07 2.11
N PHE A 92 6.72 -11.56 1.14
CA PHE A 92 7.21 -10.19 1.15
C PHE A 92 6.05 -9.18 1.19
N TYR A 93 5.06 -9.32 0.29
CA TYR A 93 3.91 -8.42 0.25
C TYR A 93 3.00 -8.58 1.47
N CYS A 94 2.79 -9.82 1.92
CA CYS A 94 2.02 -10.10 3.14
C CYS A 94 2.65 -9.45 4.37
N ASN A 95 3.99 -9.44 4.49
CA ASN A 95 4.69 -8.78 5.59
C ASN A 95 4.53 -7.26 5.53
N GLY A 96 4.65 -6.66 4.33
CA GLY A 96 4.42 -5.23 4.12
C GLY A 96 3.04 -4.81 4.60
N ILE A 97 1.98 -5.49 4.17
CA ILE A 97 0.60 -5.20 4.62
C ILE A 97 0.39 -5.57 6.09
N GLY A 98 0.95 -6.69 6.55
CA GLY A 98 0.77 -7.20 7.92
C GLY A 98 1.33 -6.28 9.01
N THR A 99 2.29 -5.42 8.67
CA THR A 99 2.86 -4.43 9.60
C THR A 99 2.05 -3.15 9.73
N LEU A 100 1.08 -2.90 8.84
CA LEU A 100 0.28 -1.67 8.81
C LEU A 100 -0.50 -1.44 10.11
N ALA A 101 -1.12 -2.49 10.66
CA ALA A 101 -1.86 -2.40 11.91
C ALA A 101 -0.95 -2.02 13.11
N LYS A 102 0.28 -2.53 13.12
CA LYS A 102 1.28 -2.18 14.14
C LYS A 102 1.69 -0.70 14.00
N ARG A 103 1.96 -0.24 12.79
CA ARG A 103 2.31 1.17 12.49
C ARG A 103 1.20 2.14 12.89
N TRP A 104 -0.06 1.81 12.61
CA TRP A 104 -1.20 2.60 13.09
C TRP A 104 -1.24 2.70 14.62
N LYS A 105 -0.99 1.58 15.31
CA LYS A 105 -0.93 1.58 16.78
C LYS A 105 0.20 2.49 17.29
N GLN A 106 1.39 2.37 16.73
CA GLN A 106 2.53 3.23 17.07
C GLN A 106 2.21 4.71 16.83
N CYS A 107 1.52 5.05 15.74
CA CYS A 107 1.17 6.44 15.42
C CYS A 107 0.21 7.02 16.48
N ILE A 108 -0.76 6.23 16.93
CA ILE A 108 -1.68 6.60 18.02
C ILE A 108 -0.91 6.78 19.34
N GLU A 109 -0.06 5.81 19.69
CA GLU A 109 0.78 5.87 20.90
C GLU A 109 1.74 7.07 20.90
N SER A 110 2.19 7.48 19.71
CA SER A 110 3.05 8.64 19.49
C SER A 110 2.28 9.95 19.31
N ASN A 111 0.96 10.00 19.56
CA ASN A 111 0.11 11.18 19.37
C ASN A 111 0.19 11.79 17.96
N GLY A 112 0.29 10.96 16.93
CA GLY A 112 0.34 11.39 15.53
C GLY A 112 1.74 11.73 15.00
N ASN A 113 2.80 11.55 15.80
CA ASN A 113 4.18 11.67 15.30
C ASN A 113 4.57 10.48 14.41
N TYR A 114 5.65 10.68 13.65
CA TYR A 114 6.22 9.68 12.73
C TYR A 114 6.58 8.36 13.43
N VAL A 115 6.44 7.25 12.70
CA VAL A 115 6.75 5.91 13.17
C VAL A 115 7.79 5.17 12.31
N ASP A 116 8.76 4.55 12.97
CA ASP A 116 9.77 3.70 12.36
C ASP A 116 9.34 2.22 12.26
#